data_AF-A0A9N9MLH0-F1
#
_entry.id   AF-A0A9N9MLH0-F1
#
_cell.length_a   1.000
_cell.length_b   1.000
_cell.length_c   1.000
_cell.angle_alpha   90.00
_cell.angle_beta   90.00
_cell.angle_gamma   90.00
#
_symmetry.space_group_name_H-M   'P 1'
#
loop_
_entity.id
_entity.type
_entity.pdbx_description
1 polymer ?
#
loop_
_entity_poly.entity_id
_entity_poly.type
_entity_poly.pdbx_seq_one_letter_code
_entity_poly.pdbx_strand_id
1 'polypeptide(L)'
;MKKEDLLETFKYNPFEVRILKEKIDTSTTTVYRCGRLIDLCRGPHVRQTGKIRALKVTKNSSTYWEGKTDAETLQRVYGISFPDNKQLKEWEKFQEEAAKRDQRKIGREQELLFFHELSPGFCFFQPRGAHIYNALVDLKKLQETWFSRGGVSQHLQRQTMAKFGTLGSLR
;
A
#
# COMPACT_ATOMS: atom_id res chain seq x y z
N MET A 1 32.24 4.20 -5.67
CA MET A 1 32.83 5.46 -6.15
C MET A 1 32.96 6.42 -4.98
N LYS A 2 33.89 7.37 -5.02
CA LYS A 2 34.02 8.39 -3.98
C LYS A 2 32.86 9.38 -4.06
N LYS A 3 32.48 9.95 -2.92
CA LYS A 3 31.34 10.85 -2.82
C LYS A 3 31.53 12.11 -3.68
N GLU A 4 32.75 12.63 -3.77
CA GLU A 4 33.11 13.82 -4.53
C GLU A 4 32.87 13.63 -6.03
N ASP A 5 33.33 12.50 -6.58
CA ASP A 5 33.13 12.14 -7.99
C ASP A 5 31.64 12.00 -8.33
N LEU A 6 30.84 11.47 -7.39
CA LEU A 6 29.40 11.32 -7.56
C LEU A 6 28.67 12.67 -7.54
N LEU A 7 29.10 13.62 -6.69
CA LEU A 7 28.54 14.97 -6.66
C LEU A 7 28.78 15.72 -7.97
N GLU A 8 29.93 15.51 -8.63
CA GLU A 8 30.20 16.06 -9.95
C GLU A 8 29.36 15.37 -11.02
N THR A 9 29.30 14.03 -11.00
CA THR A 9 28.53 13.22 -11.96
C THR A 9 27.04 13.59 -11.94
N PHE A 10 26.45 13.78 -10.77
CA PHE A 10 25.02 14.08 -10.59
C PHE A 10 24.71 15.57 -10.46
N LYS A 11 25.65 16.46 -10.83
CA LYS A 11 25.45 17.92 -10.74
C LYS A 11 24.19 18.43 -11.46
N TYR A 12 23.74 17.70 -12.48
CA TYR A 12 22.52 18.01 -13.24
C TYR A 12 21.22 17.68 -12.50
N ASN A 13 21.24 16.80 -11.50
CA ASN A 13 20.06 16.38 -10.74
C ASN A 13 20.14 16.85 -9.28
N PRO A 14 19.42 17.92 -8.91
CA PRO A 14 19.48 18.46 -7.56
C PRO A 14 18.99 17.47 -6.49
N PHE A 15 18.08 16.55 -6.83
CA PHE A 15 17.54 15.57 -5.88
C PHE A 15 18.56 14.50 -5.51
N GLU A 16 19.32 13.99 -6.47
CA GLU A 16 20.38 13.01 -6.24
C GLU A 16 21.53 13.62 -5.44
N VAL A 17 21.89 14.88 -5.72
CA VAL A 17 22.87 15.63 -4.92
C VAL A 17 22.39 15.83 -3.48
N ARG A 18 21.11 16.14 -3.26
CA ARG A 18 20.53 16.22 -1.91
C ARG A 18 20.61 14.88 -1.19
N ILE A 19 20.23 13.78 -1.84
CA ILE A 19 20.35 12.43 -1.28
C ILE A 19 21.80 12.11 -0.89
N LEU A 20 22.78 12.43 -1.75
CA LEU A 20 24.20 12.25 -1.46
C LEU A 20 24.64 13.05 -0.24
N LYS A 21 24.16 14.27 -0.06
CA LYS A 21 24.53 15.12 1.08
C LYS A 21 23.86 14.68 2.39
N GLU A 22 22.58 14.33 2.34
CA GLU A 22 21.74 14.12 3.52
C GLU A 22 21.68 12.66 4.01
N LYS A 23 21.78 11.68 3.10
CA LYS A 23 21.49 10.26 3.41
C LYS A 23 22.70 9.34 3.29
N ILE A 24 23.82 9.86 2.79
CA ILE A 24 25.04 9.09 2.57
C ILE A 24 26.16 9.70 3.41
N ASP A 25 26.41 9.09 4.57
CA ASP A 25 27.49 9.52 5.47
C ASP A 25 28.83 8.82 5.17
N THR A 26 28.80 7.76 4.35
CA THR A 26 30.00 7.00 3.98
C THR A 26 30.80 7.71 2.89
N SER A 27 32.13 7.59 2.94
CA SER A 27 33.05 8.15 1.95
C SER A 27 32.90 7.55 0.54
N THR A 28 32.32 6.35 0.44
CA THR A 28 32.07 5.67 -0.82
C THR A 28 30.65 5.14 -0.90
N THR A 29 30.09 5.10 -2.11
CA THR A 29 28.77 4.52 -2.38
C THR A 29 28.74 3.82 -3.73
N THR A 30 27.80 2.88 -3.88
CA THR A 30 27.53 2.16 -5.12
C THR A 30 26.55 2.92 -5.99
N VAL A 31 26.75 2.84 -7.31
CA VAL A 31 25.82 3.36 -8.31
C VAL A 31 25.45 2.24 -9.26
N TYR A 32 24.23 2.30 -9.76
CA TYR A 32 23.75 1.40 -10.81
C TYR A 32 23.94 2.06 -12.17
N ARG A 33 24.44 1.31 -13.14
CA ARG A 33 24.58 1.76 -14.53
C ARG A 33 23.88 0.79 -15.46
N CYS A 34 22.97 1.31 -16.27
CA CYS A 34 22.28 0.59 -17.34
C CYS A 34 22.41 1.37 -18.65
N GLY A 35 23.42 1.03 -19.45
CA GLY A 35 23.74 1.76 -20.69
C GLY A 35 24.16 3.20 -20.40
N ARG A 36 23.32 4.16 -20.81
CA ARG A 36 23.50 5.60 -20.58
C ARG A 36 22.90 6.08 -19.25
N LEU A 37 22.01 5.29 -18.66
CA LEU A 37 21.41 5.61 -17.36
C LEU A 37 22.39 5.27 -16.25
N ILE A 38 22.62 6.22 -15.34
CA ILE A 38 23.36 6.05 -14.10
C ILE A 38 22.44 6.54 -12.99
N ASP A 39 22.27 5.75 -11.94
CA ASP A 39 21.35 6.02 -10.84
C ASP A 39 21.95 5.64 -9.48
N LEU A 40 21.58 6.38 -8.44
CA LEU A 40 21.97 6.12 -7.05
C LEU A 40 21.10 5.00 -6.46
N CYS A 41 21.49 3.75 -6.73
CA CYS A 41 20.82 2.60 -6.18
C CYS A 41 21.79 1.62 -5.50
N ARG A 42 21.36 1.05 -4.37
CA ARG A 42 22.11 0.02 -3.64
C ARG A 42 21.85 -1.41 -4.15
N GLY A 43 20.80 -1.60 -4.96
CA GLY A 43 20.43 -2.91 -5.49
C GLY A 43 19.84 -3.87 -4.44
N PRO A 44 19.66 -5.16 -4.79
CA PRO A 44 20.14 -5.83 -6.00
C PRO A 44 19.32 -5.52 -7.27
N HIS A 45 19.96 -5.60 -8.43
CA HIS A 45 19.31 -5.42 -9.74
C HIS A 45 19.25 -6.74 -10.51
N VAL A 46 18.32 -6.82 -11.47
CA VAL A 46 18.30 -7.91 -12.44
C VAL A 46 19.58 -7.89 -13.27
N ARG A 47 20.16 -9.07 -13.52
CA ARG A 47 21.42 -9.20 -14.27
C ARG A 47 21.34 -8.65 -15.70
N GLN A 48 20.17 -8.74 -16.32
CA GLN A 48 19.93 -8.33 -17.70
C GLN A 48 18.50 -7.76 -17.81
N THR A 49 18.36 -6.65 -18.54
CA THR A 49 17.08 -5.97 -18.76
C THR A 49 16.10 -6.82 -19.59
N GLY A 50 16.59 -7.75 -20.42
CA GLY A 50 15.75 -8.68 -21.19
C GLY A 50 14.93 -9.67 -20.34
N LYS A 51 15.19 -9.74 -19.02
CA LYS A 51 14.32 -10.48 -18.08
C LYS A 51 13.00 -9.75 -17.81
N ILE A 52 12.95 -8.44 -18.03
CA ILE A 52 11.75 -7.62 -17.93
C ILE A 52 11.04 -7.68 -19.28
N ARG A 53 10.08 -8.60 -19.42
CA ARG A 53 9.38 -8.81 -20.70
C ARG A 53 8.05 -8.09 -20.78
N ALA A 54 7.34 -8.02 -19.65
CA ALA A 54 6.05 -7.37 -19.53
C ALA A 54 6.19 -6.20 -18.56
N LEU A 55 5.82 -5.00 -18.99
CA LEU A 55 5.82 -3.79 -18.15
C LEU A 55 4.57 -2.97 -18.45
N LYS A 56 3.93 -2.47 -17.40
CA LYS A 56 2.75 -1.60 -17.53
C LYS A 56 2.83 -0.44 -16.53
N VAL A 57 2.59 0.76 -17.02
CA VAL A 57 2.36 1.95 -16.20
C VAL A 57 0.92 1.90 -15.71
N THR A 58 0.71 2.05 -14.40
CA THR A 58 -0.59 1.80 -13.75
C THR A 58 -1.28 3.09 -13.33
N LYS A 59 -0.55 4.03 -12.74
CA LYS A 59 -1.12 5.26 -12.18
C LYS A 59 -0.07 6.37 -12.16
N ASN A 60 -0.52 7.62 -12.25
CA ASN A 60 0.27 8.79 -11.87
C ASN A 60 -0.31 9.45 -10.60
N SER A 61 0.53 10.14 -9.85
CA SER A 61 0.13 10.95 -8.71
C SER A 61 1.16 12.03 -8.47
N SER A 62 0.77 13.15 -7.87
CA SER A 62 1.72 14.10 -7.29
C SER A 62 2.11 13.69 -5.87
N THR A 63 3.32 14.03 -5.46
CA THR A 63 3.84 13.88 -4.10
C THR A 63 4.78 15.02 -3.81
N TYR A 64 5.00 15.36 -2.55
CA TYR A 64 6.05 16.30 -2.18
C TYR A 64 7.35 15.58 -1.83
N TRP A 65 8.48 16.27 -1.95
CA TRP A 65 9.77 15.76 -1.47
C TRP A 65 9.70 15.41 0.02
N GLU A 66 10.10 14.19 0.38
CA GLU A 66 9.98 13.62 1.73
C GLU A 66 8.58 13.70 2.37
N GLY A 67 7.52 13.94 1.58
CA GLY A 67 6.18 14.14 2.09
C GLY A 67 5.95 15.50 2.78
N LYS A 68 6.90 16.44 2.68
CA LYS A 68 6.82 17.78 3.25
C LYS A 68 6.09 18.73 2.30
N THR A 69 4.93 19.25 2.69
CA THR A 69 4.04 20.05 1.81
C THR A 69 4.64 21.39 1.37
N ASP A 70 5.61 21.90 2.10
CA ASP A 70 6.39 23.11 1.82
C ASP A 70 7.54 22.86 0.82
N ALA A 71 7.87 21.60 0.55
CA ALA A 71 8.95 21.23 -0.36
C ALA A 71 8.47 21.09 -1.81
N GLU A 72 9.41 20.82 -2.74
CA GLU A 72 9.10 20.73 -4.16
C GLU A 72 8.08 19.63 -4.47
N THR A 73 7.15 19.93 -5.38
CA THR A 73 6.17 18.97 -5.89
C THR A 73 6.81 18.09 -6.95
N LEU A 74 6.63 16.78 -6.82
CA LEU A 74 7.11 15.75 -7.72
C LEU A 74 5.97 14.98 -8.36
N GLN A 75 6.20 14.52 -9.59
CA GLN A 75 5.31 13.59 -10.28
C GLN A 75 5.80 12.16 -10.03
N ARG A 76 4.95 11.34 -9.42
CA ARG A 76 5.18 9.91 -9.22
C ARG A 76 4.44 9.11 -10.28
N VAL A 77 5.18 8.23 -10.96
CA VAL A 77 4.63 7.28 -11.93
C VAL A 77 4.77 5.88 -11.35
N TYR A 78 3.64 5.19 -11.20
CA TYR A 78 3.60 3.80 -10.77
C TYR A 78 3.64 2.89 -11.99
N GLY A 79 4.42 1.82 -11.89
CA GLY A 79 4.46 0.77 -12.88
C GLY A 79 4.70 -0.58 -12.23
N ILE A 80 4.33 -1.63 -12.93
CA ILE A 80 4.58 -3.01 -12.55
C ILE A 80 5.21 -3.76 -13.71
N SER A 81 6.06 -4.73 -13.42
CA SER A 81 6.69 -5.58 -14.43
C SER A 81 6.67 -7.05 -14.04
N PHE A 82 6.56 -7.92 -15.03
CA PHE A 82 6.61 -9.37 -14.90
C PHE A 82 7.59 -10.00 -15.91
N PRO A 83 8.15 -11.16 -15.60
CA PRO A 83 9.00 -11.90 -16.53
C PRO A 83 8.22 -12.50 -17.71
N ASP A 84 6.88 -12.62 -17.63
CA ASP A 84 6.03 -13.09 -18.72
C ASP A 84 4.72 -12.30 -18.84
N ASN A 85 4.18 -12.23 -20.06
CA ASN A 85 2.92 -11.54 -20.36
C ASN A 85 1.69 -12.22 -19.75
N LYS A 86 1.71 -13.54 -19.52
CA LYS A 86 0.57 -14.23 -18.89
C LYS A 86 0.36 -13.76 -17.45
N GLN A 87 1.44 -13.58 -16.71
CA GLN A 87 1.39 -13.09 -15.32
C GLN A 87 0.89 -11.65 -15.25
N LEU A 88 1.27 -10.81 -16.20
CA LEU A 88 0.74 -9.44 -16.27
C LEU A 88 -0.79 -9.45 -16.47
N LYS A 89 -1.31 -10.28 -17.38
CA LYS A 89 -2.76 -10.40 -17.61
C LYS A 89 -3.52 -10.96 -16.42
N GLU A 90 -2.95 -11.95 -15.73
CA GLU A 90 -3.52 -12.48 -14.50
C GLU A 90 -3.60 -11.41 -13.40
N TRP A 91 -2.51 -10.64 -13.24
CA TRP A 91 -2.48 -9.51 -12.32
C TRP A 91 -3.49 -8.44 -12.71
N GLU A 92 -3.64 -8.11 -13.98
CA GLU A 92 -4.64 -7.15 -14.47
C GLU A 92 -6.07 -7.59 -14.13
N LYS A 93 -6.40 -8.86 -14.39
CA LYS A 93 -7.70 -9.43 -14.02
C LYS A 93 -7.94 -9.34 -12.52
N PHE A 94 -6.93 -9.63 -11.70
CA PHE A 94 -7.03 -9.49 -10.25
C PHE A 94 -7.26 -8.03 -9.82
N GLN A 95 -6.57 -7.06 -10.45
CA GLN A 95 -6.80 -5.64 -10.17
C GLN A 95 -8.20 -5.17 -10.58
N GLU A 96 -8.72 -5.65 -11.71
CA GLU A 96 -10.10 -5.33 -12.13
C GLU A 96 -11.14 -5.87 -11.15
N GLU A 97 -10.94 -7.09 -10.65
CA GLU A 97 -11.80 -7.67 -9.63
C GLU A 97 -11.70 -6.92 -8.28
N ALA A 98 -10.51 -6.46 -7.91
CA ALA A 98 -10.33 -5.62 -6.72
C ALA A 98 -11.01 -4.24 -6.89
N ALA A 99 -10.91 -3.63 -8.07
CA ALA A 99 -11.53 -2.35 -8.38
C ALA A 99 -13.07 -2.41 -8.36
N LYS A 100 -13.66 -3.55 -8.74
CA LYS A 100 -15.11 -3.79 -8.59
C LYS A 100 -15.55 -3.83 -7.13
N ARG A 101 -14.65 -4.16 -6.20
CA ARG A 101 -14.90 -4.26 -4.76
C ARG A 101 -14.47 -3.01 -3.98
N ASP A 102 -14.15 -1.91 -4.66
CA ASP A 102 -13.80 -0.65 -3.99
C ASP A 102 -15.02 -0.08 -3.26
N GLN A 103 -14.92 0.04 -1.94
CA GLN A 103 -15.98 0.57 -1.07
C GLN A 103 -16.43 1.99 -1.47
N ARG A 104 -15.56 2.79 -2.08
CA ARG A 104 -15.90 4.15 -2.53
C ARG A 104 -16.78 4.12 -3.77
N LYS A 105 -16.58 3.12 -4.64
CA LYS A 105 -17.41 2.89 -5.82
C LYS A 105 -18.75 2.31 -5.40
N ILE A 106 -18.73 1.22 -4.62
CA ILE A 106 -19.96 0.56 -4.13
C ILE A 106 -20.79 1.52 -3.28
N GLY A 107 -20.17 2.25 -2.35
CA GLY A 107 -20.88 3.18 -1.48
C GLY A 107 -21.58 4.31 -2.22
N ARG A 108 -21.06 4.71 -3.38
CA ARG A 108 -21.68 5.68 -4.28
C ARG A 108 -22.79 5.04 -5.12
N GLU A 109 -22.51 3.90 -5.76
CA GLU A 109 -23.46 3.18 -6.63
C GLU A 109 -24.69 2.68 -5.86
N GLN A 110 -24.52 2.32 -4.60
CA GLN A 110 -25.60 1.84 -3.73
C GLN A 110 -26.22 2.93 -2.85
N GLU A 111 -25.86 4.21 -3.05
CA GLU A 111 -26.44 5.32 -2.28
C GLU A 111 -26.28 5.12 -0.77
N LEU A 112 -25.10 4.68 -0.34
CA LEU A 112 -24.78 4.47 1.07
C LEU A 112 -24.08 5.68 1.67
N LEU A 113 -23.15 6.26 0.91
CA LEU A 113 -22.24 7.30 1.35
C LEU A 113 -22.03 8.32 0.23
N PHE A 114 -21.97 9.60 0.58
CA PHE A 114 -21.46 10.63 -0.33
C PHE A 114 -20.46 11.54 0.39
N PHE A 115 -19.59 12.17 -0.40
CA PHE A 115 -18.61 13.14 0.06
C PHE A 115 -18.93 14.48 -0.57
N HIS A 116 -18.93 15.55 0.23
CA HIS A 116 -19.19 16.91 -0.21
C HIS A 116 -17.92 17.77 -0.05
N GLU A 117 -17.67 18.68 -0.98
CA GLU A 117 -16.47 19.54 -0.97
C GLU A 117 -16.39 20.46 0.24
N LEU A 118 -17.54 20.84 0.81
CA LEU A 118 -17.62 21.62 2.06
C LEU A 118 -17.05 20.90 3.28
N SER A 119 -16.91 19.57 3.24
CA SER A 119 -16.36 18.78 4.34
C SER A 119 -15.47 17.65 3.81
N PRO A 120 -14.28 17.98 3.28
CA PRO A 120 -13.37 17.00 2.70
C PRO A 120 -12.82 16.10 3.82
N GLY A 121 -13.06 14.79 3.70
CA GLY A 121 -12.62 13.79 4.67
C GLY A 121 -13.71 13.27 5.60
N PHE A 122 -14.88 13.91 5.65
CA PHE A 122 -16.05 13.37 6.31
C PHE A 122 -17.02 12.76 5.29
N CYS A 123 -17.59 11.60 5.61
CA CYS A 123 -18.60 10.96 4.79
C CYS A 123 -19.99 11.23 5.34
N PHE A 124 -20.93 11.56 4.47
CA PHE A 124 -22.33 11.70 4.83
C PHE A 124 -23.06 10.39 4.53
N PHE A 125 -23.63 9.79 5.56
CA PHE A 125 -24.45 8.59 5.42
C PHE A 125 -25.80 8.96 4.81
N GLN A 126 -26.11 8.34 3.67
CA GLN A 126 -27.45 8.39 3.10
C GLN A 126 -28.39 7.45 3.87
N PRO A 127 -29.73 7.54 3.71
CA PRO A 127 -30.67 6.74 4.50
C PRO A 127 -30.39 5.24 4.53
N ARG A 128 -29.97 4.66 3.39
CA ARG A 128 -29.58 3.23 3.30
C ARG A 128 -28.30 2.92 4.07
N GLY A 129 -27.30 3.79 3.95
CA GLY A 129 -26.04 3.68 4.70
C GLY A 129 -26.24 3.84 6.21
N ALA A 130 -27.08 4.80 6.61
CA ALA A 130 -27.44 5.03 8.01
C ALA A 130 -28.16 3.82 8.63
N HIS A 131 -29.05 3.16 7.88
CA HIS A 131 -29.69 1.92 8.32
C HIS A 131 -28.66 0.81 8.63
N ILE A 132 -27.71 0.57 7.72
CA ILE A 132 -26.63 -0.41 7.94
C ILE A 132 -25.78 -0.02 9.14
N TYR A 133 -25.41 1.26 9.24
CA TYR A 133 -24.61 1.77 10.35
C TYR A 133 -25.30 1.57 11.70
N ASN A 134 -26.59 1.92 11.81
CA ASN A 134 -27.37 1.73 13.04
C ASN A 134 -27.48 0.24 13.41
N ALA A 135 -27.70 -0.64 12.44
CA ALA A 135 -27.72 -2.09 12.68
C ALA A 135 -26.39 -2.61 13.23
N LEU A 136 -25.25 -2.10 12.75
CA LEU A 136 -23.93 -2.45 13.26
C LEU A 136 -23.70 -1.91 14.68
N VAL A 137 -24.15 -0.69 14.96
CA VAL A 137 -24.09 -0.10 16.31
C VAL A 137 -24.92 -0.90 17.30
N ASP A 138 -26.12 -1.31 16.91
CA ASP A 138 -26.99 -2.10 17.78
C ASP A 138 -26.43 -3.51 18.00
N LEU A 139 -25.85 -4.14 16.97
CA LEU A 139 -25.11 -5.38 17.13
C LEU A 139 -23.97 -5.25 18.13
N LYS A 140 -23.19 -4.15 18.05
CA LYS A 140 -22.09 -3.88 18.98
C LYS A 140 -22.60 -3.72 20.41
N LYS A 141 -23.66 -2.94 20.63
CA LYS A 141 -24.29 -2.78 21.96
C LYS A 141 -24.76 -4.12 22.52
N LEU A 142 -25.39 -4.95 21.69
CA LEU A 142 -25.82 -6.29 22.10
C LEU A 142 -24.63 -7.15 22.53
N GLN A 143 -23.54 -7.15 21.75
CA GLN A 143 -22.32 -7.85 22.12
C GLN A 143 -21.75 -7.36 23.45
N GLU A 144 -21.63 -6.04 23.64
CA GLU A 144 -21.16 -5.44 24.89
C GLU A 144 -22.02 -5.84 26.09
N THR A 145 -23.35 -5.75 25.97
CA THR A 145 -24.25 -6.20 27.05
C THR A 145 -24.12 -7.70 27.35
N TRP A 146 -23.91 -8.52 26.32
CA TRP A 146 -23.71 -9.95 26.48
C TRP A 146 -22.40 -10.25 27.22
N PHE A 147 -21.31 -9.55 26.87
CA PHE A 147 -20.03 -9.63 27.58
C PHE A 147 -20.14 -9.17 29.04
N SER A 148 -20.80 -8.04 29.29
CA SER A 148 -20.99 -7.51 30.66
C SER A 148 -21.84 -8.43 31.55
N ARG A 149 -22.72 -9.25 30.95
CA ARG A 149 -23.55 -10.24 31.67
C ARG A 149 -22.87 -11.60 31.85
N GLY A 150 -21.56 -11.69 31.62
CA GLY A 150 -20.80 -12.94 31.77
C GLY A 150 -20.84 -13.86 30.54
N GLY A 151 -21.28 -13.36 29.38
CA GLY A 151 -21.17 -14.07 28.11
C GLY A 151 -19.70 -14.32 27.77
N VAL A 152 -19.31 -15.59 27.70
CA VAL A 152 -17.92 -16.00 27.42
C VAL A 152 -17.58 -15.65 25.97
N SER A 153 -16.50 -14.91 25.76
CA SER A 153 -15.97 -14.65 24.42
C SER A 153 -15.78 -15.93 23.61
N GLN A 154 -16.27 -15.94 22.37
CA GLN A 154 -15.98 -17.01 21.40
C GLN A 154 -14.47 -17.25 21.24
N HIS A 155 -13.62 -16.27 21.57
CA HIS A 155 -12.17 -16.41 21.60
C HIS A 155 -11.71 -17.36 22.73
N LEU A 156 -12.38 -17.32 23.90
CA LEU A 156 -12.11 -18.25 25.00
C LEU A 156 -12.62 -19.65 24.68
N GLN A 157 -13.77 -19.79 23.99
CA GLN A 157 -14.29 -21.08 23.52
C GLN A 157 -13.37 -21.75 22.50
N ARG A 158 -12.78 -21.00 21.56
CA ARG A 158 -11.79 -21.57 20.61
C ARG A 158 -10.50 -22.00 21.30
N GLN A 159 -10.01 -21.25 22.29
CA GLN A 159 -8.82 -21.64 23.05
C GLN A 159 -9.05 -22.82 24.00
N THR A 160 -10.25 -22.97 24.57
CA THR A 160 -10.60 -24.16 25.36
C THR A 160 -10.78 -25.39 24.46
N MET A 161 -11.49 -25.29 23.34
CA MET A 161 -11.63 -26.40 22.38
C MET A 161 -10.28 -26.89 21.83
N ALA A 162 -9.31 -26.00 21.60
CA ALA A 162 -7.97 -26.38 21.16
C ALA A 162 -7.15 -27.10 22.24
N LYS A 163 -7.43 -26.86 23.54
CA LYS A 163 -6.78 -27.57 24.66
C LYS A 163 -7.44 -28.91 25.02
N PHE A 164 -8.72 -29.09 24.69
CA PHE A 164 -9.44 -30.35 24.92
C PHE A 164 -9.31 -31.37 23.78
N GLY A 165 -8.76 -30.98 22.62
CA GLY A 165 -8.53 -31.88 21.47
C GLY A 165 -7.29 -32.78 21.54
N THR A 166 -6.43 -32.64 22.55
CA THR A 166 -5.19 -33.44 22.69
C THR A 166 -5.24 -34.51 23.79
N LEU A 167 -6.42 -34.80 24.35
CA LEU A 167 -6.63 -35.87 25.35
C LEU A 167 -7.28 -37.14 24.75
N GLY A 168 -7.06 -37.37 23.46
CA GLY A 168 -7.54 -38.54 22.72
C GLY A 168 -6.41 -39.36 22.08
N SER A 169 -5.36 -39.69 22.83
CA SER A 169 -4.38 -40.72 22.46
C SER A 169 -3.77 -41.32 23.72
N LEU A 170 -4.59 -42.13 24.40
CA LEU A 170 -4.14 -43.15 25.32
C LEU A 170 -4.76 -44.46 24.84
N ARG A 171 -4.05 -45.11 23.91
CA ARG A 171 -3.90 -46.56 23.71
C ARG A 171 -2.93 -46.79 22.57
#